data_AF-N1UGH5-F1
#
_entry.id   AF-N1UGH5-F1
#
_cell.length_a   1.000
_cell.length_b   1.000
_cell.length_c   1.000
_cell.angle_alpha   90.00
_cell.angle_beta   90.00
_cell.angle_gamma   90.00
#
_symmetry.space_group_name_H-M   'P 1'
#
loop_
_entity.id
_entity.type
_entity.pdbx_description
1 polymer ?
#
loop_
_entity_poly.entity_id
_entity_poly.type
_entity_poly.pdbx_seq_one_letter_code
_entity_poly.pdbx_strand_id
1 'polypeptide(L)'
;MDSAQDVSDSTFRELKKLREIHTEPLFSIIMFGNESLVMDSVMNGREVGYRCKHVELKHLDDEEVLDFAEKRFEISFESGKSGVAARVLFCETVHPSPLGVEYFRSCLDDISGFSGMVTTDLIKQASMIDLRSRMKKAKVLISDITKEAKANGIRLNTTEAATILSGKSKASTEKIQQLQNLTERVIRNKQ
;
A
#
# COMPACT_ATOMS: atom_id res chain seq x y z
N MET A 1 -19.08 -9.47 9.84
CA MET A 1 -19.02 -9.97 8.46
C MET A 1 -17.91 -9.24 7.76
N ASP A 2 -17.00 -9.98 7.13
CA ASP A 2 -15.92 -9.40 6.32
C ASP A 2 -16.33 -9.42 4.84
N SER A 3 -15.73 -8.56 4.02
CA SER A 3 -16.06 -8.38 2.60
C SER A 3 -17.56 -8.12 2.31
N ALA A 4 -18.17 -7.19 3.04
CA ALA A 4 -19.59 -6.87 2.90
C ALA A 4 -20.02 -6.41 1.50
N GLN A 5 -19.08 -5.90 0.68
CA GLN A 5 -19.33 -5.56 -0.71
C GLN A 5 -19.77 -6.76 -1.59
N ASP A 6 -19.44 -7.98 -1.18
CA ASP A 6 -19.79 -9.20 -1.90
C ASP A 6 -21.18 -9.74 -1.51
N VAL A 7 -21.82 -9.13 -0.52
CA VAL A 7 -23.15 -9.50 -0.06
C VAL A 7 -24.21 -8.93 -0.99
N SER A 8 -25.19 -9.75 -1.36
CA SER A 8 -26.29 -9.32 -2.22
C SER A 8 -27.26 -8.36 -1.50
N ASP A 9 -27.92 -7.47 -2.25
CA ASP A 9 -28.97 -6.58 -1.72
C ASP A 9 -30.09 -7.36 -1.00
N SER A 10 -30.50 -8.52 -1.55
CA SER A 10 -31.49 -9.39 -0.92
C SER A 10 -31.06 -9.84 0.48
N THR A 11 -29.79 -10.22 0.64
CA THR A 11 -29.26 -10.66 1.93
C THR A 11 -29.23 -9.51 2.94
N PHE A 12 -28.89 -8.29 2.52
CA PHE A 12 -28.97 -7.13 3.42
C PHE A 12 -30.39 -6.88 3.94
N ARG A 13 -31.41 -7.04 3.09
CA ARG A 13 -32.81 -6.91 3.51
C ARG A 13 -33.22 -8.00 4.50
N GLU A 14 -32.76 -9.23 4.31
CA GLU A 14 -32.99 -10.32 5.26
C GLU A 14 -32.32 -10.07 6.61
N LEU A 15 -31.07 -9.60 6.61
CA LEU A 15 -30.34 -9.23 7.82
C LEU A 15 -31.04 -8.10 8.59
N LYS A 16 -31.53 -7.08 7.86
CA LYS A 16 -32.36 -6.02 8.44
C LYS A 16 -33.62 -6.60 9.07
N LYS A 17 -34.37 -7.43 8.34
CA LYS A 17 -35.60 -8.06 8.87
C LYS A 17 -35.30 -8.80 10.15
N LEU A 18 -34.30 -9.68 10.17
CA LEU A 18 -33.88 -10.43 11.36
C LEU A 18 -33.56 -9.51 12.55
N ARG A 19 -32.86 -8.40 12.30
CA ARG A 19 -32.54 -7.39 13.31
C ARG A 19 -33.77 -6.66 13.84
N GLU A 20 -34.84 -6.52 13.05
CA GLU A 20 -36.06 -5.78 13.38
C GLU A 20 -37.22 -6.66 13.88
N ILE A 21 -37.07 -7.99 13.94
CA ILE A 21 -38.12 -8.89 14.47
C ILE A 21 -38.50 -8.55 15.92
N HIS A 22 -37.59 -7.96 16.68
CA HIS A 22 -37.80 -7.57 18.07
C HIS A 22 -37.61 -6.06 18.28
N THR A 23 -38.36 -5.50 19.22
CA THR A 23 -38.26 -4.07 19.62
C THR A 23 -36.85 -3.72 20.11
N GLU A 24 -36.23 -4.65 20.83
CA GLU A 24 -34.81 -4.60 21.14
C GLU A 24 -34.03 -5.55 20.23
N PRO A 25 -32.91 -5.09 19.65
CA PRO A 25 -32.06 -5.95 18.87
C PRO A 25 -31.52 -7.18 19.60
N LEU A 26 -31.71 -8.37 19.02
CA LEU A 26 -31.14 -9.60 19.56
C LEU A 26 -29.60 -9.67 19.47
N PHE A 27 -29.02 -9.07 18.43
CA PHE A 27 -27.57 -9.08 18.18
C PHE A 27 -27.16 -7.92 17.29
N SER A 28 -25.94 -7.43 17.44
CA SER A 28 -25.33 -6.40 16.58
C SER A 28 -24.57 -7.02 15.41
N ILE A 29 -24.78 -6.45 14.22
CA ILE A 29 -24.08 -6.83 12.99
C ILE A 29 -23.04 -5.77 12.72
N ILE A 30 -21.77 -6.16 12.77
CA ILE A 30 -20.63 -5.33 12.36
C ILE A 30 -20.15 -5.87 11.01
N MET A 31 -19.98 -4.98 10.04
CA MET A 31 -19.63 -5.31 8.66
C MET A 31 -18.41 -4.49 8.26
N PHE A 32 -17.45 -5.17 7.62
CA PHE A 32 -16.29 -4.55 7.00
C PHE A 32 -16.40 -4.78 5.50
N GLY A 33 -16.14 -3.75 4.71
CA GLY A 33 -16.19 -3.86 3.26
C GLY A 33 -15.43 -2.73 2.60
N ASN A 34 -15.05 -2.96 1.35
CA ASN A 34 -14.42 -1.95 0.51
C ASN A 34 -15.49 -1.08 -0.17
N GLU A 35 -15.07 0.09 -0.64
CA GLU A 35 -15.89 0.93 -1.51
C GLU A 35 -16.35 0.13 -2.73
N SER A 36 -17.65 0.18 -3.01
CA SER A 36 -18.26 -0.50 -4.16
C SER A 36 -19.62 0.09 -4.46
N LEU A 37 -20.03 0.01 -5.73
CA LEU A 37 -21.37 0.43 -6.16
C LEU A 37 -22.50 -0.30 -5.41
N VAL A 38 -22.25 -1.55 -5.02
CA VAL A 38 -23.21 -2.33 -4.23
C VAL A 38 -23.35 -1.73 -2.84
N MET A 39 -22.25 -1.38 -2.17
CA MET A 39 -22.29 -0.75 -0.85
C MET A 39 -22.91 0.64 -0.91
N ASP A 40 -22.56 1.44 -1.91
CA ASP A 40 -23.16 2.74 -2.10
C ASP A 40 -24.67 2.64 -2.30
N SER A 41 -25.13 1.64 -3.08
CA SER A 41 -26.56 1.42 -3.30
C SER A 41 -27.29 1.02 -2.02
N VAL A 42 -26.72 0.09 -1.24
CA VAL A 42 -27.32 -0.39 0.02
C VAL A 42 -27.35 0.72 1.07
N MET A 43 -26.26 1.48 1.20
CA MET A 43 -26.10 2.53 2.22
C MET A 43 -26.90 3.81 1.89
N ASN A 44 -27.07 4.14 0.60
CA ASN A 44 -27.94 5.25 0.17
C ASN A 44 -29.42 4.84 0.03
N GLY A 45 -29.71 3.54 0.09
CA GLY A 45 -31.05 3.00 0.04
C GLY A 45 -31.89 3.41 1.25
N ARG A 46 -33.17 3.73 1.02
CA ARG A 46 -34.14 4.13 2.06
C ARG A 46 -34.53 3.01 3.04
N GLU A 47 -33.94 1.83 2.93
CA GLU A 47 -34.30 0.67 3.73
C GLU A 47 -33.19 0.25 4.69
N VAL A 48 -32.07 -0.24 4.17
CA VAL A 48 -30.95 -0.75 4.97
C VAL A 48 -30.09 0.40 5.46
N GLY A 49 -29.75 1.35 4.58
CA GLY A 49 -28.93 2.52 4.89
C GLY A 49 -29.37 3.31 6.12
N TYR A 50 -30.68 3.57 6.28
CA TYR A 50 -31.21 4.28 7.45
C TYR A 50 -31.04 3.54 8.79
N ARG A 51 -30.76 2.24 8.76
CA ARG A 51 -30.55 1.41 9.95
C ARG A 51 -29.08 1.10 10.19
N CYS A 52 -28.20 1.49 9.27
CA CYS A 52 -26.77 1.29 9.36
C CYS A 52 -26.07 2.56 9.84
N LYS A 53 -25.10 2.40 10.74
CA LYS A 53 -24.10 3.44 10.99
C LYS A 53 -22.91 3.15 10.08
N HIS A 54 -22.54 4.13 9.28
CA HIS A 54 -21.34 4.07 8.46
C HIS A 54 -20.18 4.72 9.20
N VAL A 55 -19.03 4.05 9.21
CA VAL A 55 -17.77 4.62 9.67
C VAL A 55 -16.75 4.32 8.60
N GLU A 56 -16.22 5.38 8.00
CA GLU A 56 -15.13 5.27 7.04
C GLU A 56 -13.81 5.14 7.79
N LEU A 57 -13.03 4.10 7.47
CA LEU A 57 -11.69 3.93 8.00
C LEU A 57 -10.73 4.72 7.13
N LYS A 58 -10.10 5.73 7.72
CA LYS A 58 -9.11 6.55 7.03
C LYS A 58 -7.77 5.82 6.96
N HIS A 59 -6.95 6.26 6.01
CA HIS A 59 -5.53 5.94 6.02
C HIS A 59 -4.88 6.42 7.32
N LEU A 60 -3.81 5.72 7.71
CA LEU A 60 -2.99 6.11 8.84
C LEU A 60 -2.34 7.47 8.55
N ASP A 61 -2.27 8.35 9.54
CA ASP A 61 -1.42 9.53 9.44
C ASP A 61 0.07 9.18 9.66
N ASP A 62 0.96 10.16 9.47
CA ASP A 62 2.40 9.93 9.59
C ASP A 62 2.81 9.46 11.00
N GLU A 63 2.15 9.96 12.05
CA GLU A 63 2.45 9.56 13.43
C GLU A 63 2.01 8.12 13.66
N GLU A 64 0.81 7.75 13.19
CA GLU A 64 0.28 6.40 13.25
C GLU A 64 1.13 5.41 12.44
N VAL A 65 1.59 5.79 11.24
CA VAL A 65 2.50 4.96 10.42
C VAL A 65 3.78 4.65 11.19
N LEU A 66 4.39 5.67 11.80
CA LEU A 66 5.62 5.52 12.57
C LEU A 66 5.39 4.70 13.84
N ASP A 67 4.29 4.94 14.56
CA ASP A 67 3.94 4.20 15.77
C ASP A 67 3.72 2.71 15.46
N PHE A 68 3.05 2.42 14.35
CA PHE A 68 2.81 1.05 13.89
C PHE A 68 4.12 0.38 13.48
N ALA A 69 4.97 1.09 12.72
CA ALA A 69 6.28 0.59 12.32
C ALA A 69 7.16 0.23 13.55
N GLU A 70 7.22 1.12 14.54
CA GLU A 70 8.04 0.95 15.73
C GLU A 70 7.50 -0.13 16.66
N LYS A 71 6.22 -0.04 17.06
CA LYS A 71 5.66 -0.92 18.09
C LYS A 71 5.33 -2.31 17.58
N ARG A 72 4.79 -2.41 16.35
CA ARG A 72 4.30 -3.68 15.82
C ARG A 72 5.36 -4.44 15.02
N PHE A 73 6.25 -3.73 14.35
CA PHE A 73 7.23 -4.32 13.43
C PHE A 73 8.69 -4.11 13.84
N GLU A 74 8.92 -3.55 15.03
CA GLU A 74 10.23 -3.35 15.64
C GLU A 74 11.20 -2.58 14.73
N ILE A 75 10.65 -1.65 13.92
CA ILE A 75 11.44 -0.74 13.11
C ILE A 75 11.94 0.38 14.01
N SER A 76 13.24 0.59 14.05
CA SER A 76 13.87 1.75 14.69
C SER A 76 14.46 2.68 13.63
N PHE A 77 14.62 3.95 13.97
CA PHE A 77 15.25 4.95 13.13
C PHE A 77 16.53 5.46 13.82
N GLU A 78 17.50 5.92 13.03
CA GLU A 78 18.70 6.55 13.59
C GLU A 78 18.36 7.77 14.47
N SER A 79 19.26 8.15 15.35
CA SER A 79 19.11 9.37 16.16
C SER A 79 19.55 10.62 15.38
N GLY A 80 19.02 11.78 15.77
CA GLY A 80 19.44 13.08 15.23
C GLY A 80 18.87 13.40 13.84
N LYS A 81 19.57 14.26 13.08
CA LYS A 81 19.06 14.79 11.80
C LYS A 81 18.83 13.70 10.75
N SER A 82 19.69 12.69 10.69
CA SER A 82 19.54 11.55 9.78
C SER A 82 18.29 10.73 10.08
N GLY A 83 17.99 10.54 11.36
CA GLY A 83 16.75 9.92 11.84
C GLY A 83 15.50 10.63 11.40
N VAL A 84 15.44 11.95 11.63
CA VAL A 84 14.30 12.77 11.22
C VAL A 84 14.06 12.67 9.72
N ALA A 85 15.13 12.74 8.90
CA ALA A 85 15.02 12.58 7.46
C ALA A 85 14.55 11.17 7.05
N ALA A 86 14.99 10.12 7.75
CA ALA A 86 14.54 8.76 7.50
C ALA A 86 13.06 8.56 7.83
N ARG A 87 12.56 9.13 8.93
CA ARG A 87 11.13 9.07 9.30
C ARG A 87 10.25 9.71 8.24
N VAL A 88 10.59 10.93 7.82
CA VAL A 88 9.84 11.65 6.77
C VAL A 88 9.83 10.83 5.48
N LEU A 89 11.00 10.38 5.03
CA LEU A 89 11.11 9.57 3.81
C LEU A 89 10.33 8.25 3.92
N PHE A 90 10.28 7.64 5.11
CA PHE A 90 9.52 6.42 5.35
C PHE A 90 8.02 6.66 5.14
N CYS A 91 7.46 7.72 5.74
CA CYS A 91 6.04 8.06 5.56
C CYS A 91 5.71 8.43 4.12
N GLU A 92 6.62 9.11 3.40
CA GLU A 92 6.44 9.41 1.97
C GLU A 92 6.49 8.17 1.07
N THR A 93 7.17 7.10 1.50
CA THR A 93 7.42 5.90 0.70
C THR A 93 6.38 4.80 0.96
N VAL A 94 5.96 4.64 2.21
CA VAL A 94 5.11 3.53 2.64
C VAL A 94 3.65 3.85 2.39
N HIS A 95 2.89 2.87 1.88
CA HIS A 95 1.45 3.02 1.78
C HIS A 95 0.85 3.18 3.19
N PRO A 96 0.04 4.22 3.47
CA PRO A 96 -0.42 4.58 4.81
C PRO A 96 -1.55 3.65 5.31
N SER A 97 -1.21 2.37 5.48
CA SER A 97 -2.07 1.34 6.05
C SER A 97 -1.23 0.30 6.81
N PRO A 98 -1.81 -0.40 7.79
CA PRO A 98 -1.10 -1.46 8.54
C PRO A 98 -0.43 -2.50 7.64
N LEU A 99 -1.13 -2.92 6.58
CA LEU A 99 -0.62 -3.88 5.60
C LEU A 99 0.49 -3.28 4.73
N GLY A 100 0.43 -1.97 4.44
CA GLY A 100 1.48 -1.26 3.74
C GLY A 100 2.79 -1.24 4.53
N VAL A 101 2.70 -0.97 5.84
CA VAL A 101 3.85 -1.01 6.75
C VAL A 101 4.43 -2.43 6.88
N GLU A 102 3.58 -3.44 7.05
CA GLU A 102 4.00 -4.86 7.11
C GLU A 102 4.74 -5.30 5.85
N TYR A 103 4.18 -4.95 4.70
CA TYR A 103 4.77 -5.30 3.43
C TYR A 103 6.11 -4.58 3.22
N PHE A 104 6.21 -3.31 3.59
CA PHE A 104 7.46 -2.58 3.49
C PHE A 104 8.53 -3.11 4.45
N ARG A 105 8.12 -3.53 5.66
CA ARG A 105 8.99 -4.26 6.61
C ARG A 105 9.57 -5.53 5.98
N SER A 106 8.75 -6.28 5.24
CA SER A 106 9.20 -7.48 4.53
C SER A 106 10.23 -7.15 3.44
N CYS A 107 10.06 -6.02 2.75
CA CYS A 107 11.05 -5.53 1.78
C CYS A 107 12.39 -5.13 2.44
N LEU A 108 12.34 -4.63 3.68
CA LEU A 108 13.54 -4.33 4.48
C LEU A 108 14.27 -5.61 4.92
N ASP A 109 13.53 -6.68 5.29
CA ASP A 109 14.13 -7.98 5.64
C ASP A 109 14.90 -8.63 4.49
N ASP A 110 14.47 -8.39 3.25
CA ASP A 110 15.15 -8.88 2.06
C ASP A 110 16.52 -8.19 1.80
N ILE A 111 16.82 -7.10 2.53
CA ILE A 111 18.09 -6.38 2.41
C ILE A 111 19.13 -6.98 3.36
N SER A 112 20.25 -7.43 2.78
CA SER A 112 21.37 -7.99 3.56
C SER A 112 21.93 -6.96 4.54
N GLY A 113 21.95 -7.32 5.84
CA GLY A 113 22.50 -6.47 6.89
C GLY A 113 21.48 -5.58 7.59
N PHE A 114 20.18 -5.70 7.28
CA PHE A 114 19.15 -5.07 8.07
C PHE A 114 19.06 -5.69 9.47
N SER A 115 19.15 -4.86 10.50
CA SER A 115 19.14 -5.27 11.91
C SER A 115 18.02 -4.62 12.73
N GLY A 116 16.97 -4.14 12.05
CA GLY A 116 15.86 -3.40 12.70
C GLY A 116 16.05 -1.88 12.70
N MET A 117 17.24 -1.36 12.37
CA MET A 117 17.48 0.08 12.25
C MET A 117 17.41 0.54 10.79
N VAL A 118 16.43 1.39 10.49
CA VAL A 118 16.15 1.93 9.17
C VAL A 118 16.90 3.26 8.97
N THR A 119 17.54 3.36 7.82
CA THR A 119 18.21 4.56 7.32
C THR A 119 17.58 5.01 6.00
N THR A 120 17.84 6.25 5.59
CA THR A 120 17.35 6.77 4.30
C THR A 120 17.81 5.92 3.10
N ASP A 121 19.02 5.37 3.15
CA ASP A 121 19.54 4.51 2.08
C ASP A 121 18.84 3.15 2.05
N LEU A 122 18.53 2.57 3.22
CA LEU A 122 17.75 1.33 3.31
C LEU A 122 16.32 1.52 2.79
N ILE A 123 15.67 2.65 3.09
CA ILE A 123 14.34 2.98 2.57
C ILE A 123 14.35 3.04 1.04
N LYS A 124 15.36 3.69 0.46
CA LYS A 124 15.53 3.76 -1.01
C LYS A 124 15.76 2.39 -1.62
N GLN A 125 16.51 1.50 -0.97
CA GLN A 125 16.72 0.14 -1.46
C GLN A 125 15.43 -0.68 -1.39
N ALA A 126 14.71 -0.61 -0.26
CA ALA A 126 13.46 -1.32 -0.05
C ALA A 126 12.37 -0.87 -1.03
N SER A 127 12.28 0.43 -1.33
CA SER A 127 11.33 0.94 -2.32
C SER A 127 11.59 0.41 -3.74
N MET A 128 12.85 0.16 -4.11
CA MET A 128 13.18 -0.50 -5.38
C MET A 128 12.74 -1.97 -5.41
N ILE A 129 12.87 -2.67 -4.29
CA ILE A 129 12.41 -4.06 -4.13
C ILE A 129 10.89 -4.11 -4.25
N ASP A 130 10.17 -3.21 -3.59
CA ASP A 130 8.72 -3.06 -3.74
C ASP A 130 8.34 -2.79 -5.21
N LEU A 131 8.96 -1.79 -5.84
CA LEU A 131 8.70 -1.45 -7.24
C LEU A 131 8.85 -2.67 -8.16
N ARG A 132 9.89 -3.49 -7.94
CA ARG A 132 10.10 -4.73 -8.69
C ARG A 132 9.00 -5.77 -8.44
N SER A 133 8.49 -5.88 -7.22
CA SER A 133 7.37 -6.75 -6.88
C SER A 133 6.08 -6.29 -7.57
N ARG A 134 5.78 -4.97 -7.56
CA ARG A 134 4.66 -4.36 -8.29
C ARG A 134 4.75 -4.61 -9.79
N MET A 135 5.94 -4.48 -10.39
CA MET A 135 6.16 -4.81 -11.80
C MET A 135 5.80 -6.26 -12.12
N LYS A 136 6.21 -7.22 -11.28
CA LYS A 136 5.89 -8.64 -11.48
C LYS A 136 4.38 -8.88 -11.46
N LYS A 137 3.67 -8.29 -10.50
CA LYS A 137 2.20 -8.37 -10.41
C LYS A 137 1.52 -7.78 -11.65
N ALA A 138 2.01 -6.64 -12.15
CA ALA A 138 1.51 -5.98 -13.36
C ALA A 138 1.98 -6.62 -14.68
N LYS A 139 2.73 -7.74 -14.63
CA LYS A 139 3.34 -8.38 -15.82
C LYS A 139 4.15 -7.39 -16.67
N VAL A 140 4.82 -6.44 -16.02
CA VAL A 140 5.75 -5.50 -16.66
C VAL A 140 7.14 -6.11 -16.67
N LEU A 141 7.73 -6.24 -17.85
CA LEU A 141 9.09 -6.75 -18.02
C LEU A 141 10.10 -5.61 -17.91
N ILE A 142 11.33 -5.92 -17.48
CA ILE A 142 12.44 -4.95 -17.48
C ILE A 142 12.68 -4.41 -18.89
N SER A 143 12.46 -5.24 -19.92
CA SER A 143 12.52 -4.81 -21.32
C SER A 143 11.54 -3.69 -21.65
N ASP A 144 10.35 -3.68 -21.06
CA ASP A 144 9.33 -2.67 -21.30
C ASP A 144 9.80 -1.31 -20.76
N ILE A 145 10.41 -1.32 -19.57
CA ILE A 145 11.01 -0.12 -18.96
C ILE A 145 12.17 0.39 -19.79
N THR A 146 13.06 -0.49 -20.27
CA THR A 146 14.19 -0.06 -21.09
C THR A 146 13.77 0.49 -22.46
N LYS A 147 12.65 -0.01 -23.02
CA LYS A 147 12.07 0.55 -24.25
C LYS A 147 11.52 1.95 -23.99
N GLU A 148 10.78 2.13 -22.91
CA GLU A 148 10.25 3.43 -22.50
C GLU A 148 11.38 4.43 -22.20
N ALA A 149 12.42 4.00 -21.48
CA ALA A 149 13.59 4.83 -21.21
C ALA A 149 14.27 5.31 -22.49
N LYS A 150 14.46 4.43 -23.48
CA LYS A 150 15.01 4.80 -24.80
C LYS A 150 14.11 5.78 -25.55
N ALA A 151 12.79 5.58 -25.49
CA ALA A 151 11.83 6.49 -26.12
C ALA A 151 11.88 7.91 -25.52
N ASN A 152 12.20 8.02 -24.22
CA ASN A 152 12.38 9.29 -23.52
C ASN A 152 13.85 9.80 -23.53
N GLY A 153 14.71 9.25 -24.40
CA GLY A 153 16.11 9.70 -24.56
C GLY A 153 17.08 9.28 -23.45
N ILE A 154 16.67 8.38 -22.55
CA ILE A 154 17.47 7.95 -21.40
C ILE A 154 18.27 6.69 -21.77
N ARG A 155 19.60 6.75 -21.59
CA ARG A 155 20.49 5.59 -21.75
C ARG A 155 20.39 4.67 -20.52
N LEU A 156 19.58 3.63 -20.65
CA LEU A 156 19.41 2.58 -19.65
C LEU A 156 19.46 1.21 -20.34
N ASN A 157 20.35 0.33 -19.86
CA ASN A 157 20.41 -1.05 -20.33
C ASN A 157 19.69 -2.02 -19.36
N THR A 158 19.33 -3.21 -19.83
CA THR A 158 18.51 -4.17 -19.08
C THR A 158 19.20 -4.69 -17.82
N THR A 159 20.52 -4.91 -17.88
CA THR A 159 21.32 -5.39 -16.75
C THR A 159 21.42 -4.34 -15.64
N GLU A 160 21.63 -3.08 -16.03
CA GLU A 160 21.68 -1.93 -15.14
C GLU A 160 20.32 -1.71 -14.46
N ALA A 161 19.23 -1.71 -15.23
CA ALA A 161 17.88 -1.61 -14.70
C ALA A 161 17.57 -2.74 -13.71
N ALA A 162 17.94 -3.98 -14.04
CA ALA A 162 17.77 -5.14 -13.15
C ALA A 162 18.56 -4.99 -11.83
N THR A 163 19.77 -4.45 -11.90
CA THR A 163 20.64 -4.23 -10.74
C THR A 163 20.07 -3.15 -9.83
N ILE A 164 19.57 -2.04 -10.40
CA ILE A 164 18.92 -0.97 -9.63
C ILE A 164 17.62 -1.48 -8.98
N LEU A 165 16.77 -2.20 -9.73
CA LEU A 165 15.53 -2.80 -9.22
C LEU A 165 15.75 -3.90 -8.17
N SER A 166 16.94 -4.47 -8.08
CA SER A 166 17.30 -5.42 -7.02
C SER A 166 17.71 -4.75 -5.71
N GLY A 167 17.76 -3.41 -5.65
CA GLY A 167 18.22 -2.68 -4.46
C GLY A 167 19.74 -2.76 -4.22
N LYS A 168 20.50 -3.44 -5.07
CA LYS A 168 21.96 -3.67 -4.91
C LYS A 168 22.84 -2.62 -5.60
N SER A 169 22.24 -1.63 -6.25
CA SER A 169 22.97 -0.65 -7.05
C SER A 169 23.48 0.53 -6.24
N LYS A 170 24.68 1.01 -6.55
CA LYS A 170 25.23 2.30 -6.08
C LYS A 170 24.97 3.44 -7.09
N ALA A 171 23.92 3.33 -7.90
CA ALA A 171 23.55 4.37 -8.86
C ALA A 171 23.22 5.69 -8.13
N SER A 172 23.39 6.82 -8.83
CA SER A 172 23.05 8.13 -8.27
C SER A 172 21.56 8.22 -7.94
N THR A 173 21.22 8.99 -6.90
CA THR A 173 19.85 9.22 -6.45
C THR A 173 18.93 9.69 -7.59
N GLU A 174 19.43 10.58 -8.45
CA GLU A 174 18.70 11.08 -9.62
C GLU A 174 18.34 9.95 -10.59
N LYS A 175 19.26 9.02 -10.82
CA LYS A 175 19.04 7.90 -11.74
C LYS A 175 18.06 6.87 -11.18
N ILE A 176 18.11 6.65 -9.86
CA ILE A 176 17.13 5.82 -9.14
C ILE A 176 15.74 6.45 -9.25
N GLN A 177 15.61 7.75 -8.99
CA GLN A 177 14.34 8.47 -9.08
C GLN A 177 13.77 8.45 -10.51
N GLN A 178 14.62 8.67 -11.52
CA GLN A 178 14.21 8.57 -12.92
C GLN A 178 13.68 7.18 -13.27
N LEU A 179 14.35 6.12 -12.80
CA LEU A 179 13.91 4.75 -13.03
C LEU A 179 12.57 4.46 -12.32
N GLN A 180 12.40 4.95 -11.09
CA GLN A 180 11.14 4.84 -10.35
C GLN A 180 10.01 5.49 -11.13
N ASN A 181 10.15 6.76 -11.51
CA ASN A 181 9.13 7.51 -12.25
C ASN A 181 8.75 6.84 -13.58
N LEU A 182 9.75 6.36 -14.34
CA LEU A 182 9.52 5.63 -15.58
C LEU A 182 8.75 4.33 -15.34
N THR A 183 9.15 3.56 -14.33
CA THR A 183 8.54 2.27 -14.04
C THR A 183 7.09 2.43 -13.60
N GLU A 184 6.80 3.41 -12.75
CA GLU A 184 5.43 3.70 -12.33
C GLU A 184 4.55 4.12 -13.49
N ARG A 185 5.07 4.93 -14.41
CA ARG A 185 4.35 5.31 -15.65
C ARG A 185 4.00 4.07 -16.49
N VAL A 186 4.95 3.15 -16.67
CA VAL A 186 4.73 1.92 -17.44
C VAL A 186 3.71 1.01 -16.75
N ILE A 187 3.74 0.90 -15.42
CA ILE A 187 2.75 0.13 -14.65
C ILE A 187 1.35 0.72 -14.84
N ARG A 188 1.19 2.04 -14.69
CA ARG A 188 -0.11 2.72 -14.86
C ARG A 188 -0.71 2.53 -16.25
N ASN A 189 0.12 2.52 -17.30
CA ASN A 189 -0.35 2.34 -18.68
C ASN A 189 -0.81 0.90 -19.01
N LYS A 190 -0.55 -0.10 -18.13
CA LYS A 190 -0.96 -1.50 -18.33
C LYS A 190 -2.18 -1.91 -17.48
N GLN A 191 -2.62 -1.06 -16.56
CA GLN A 191 -3.81 -1.27 -15.72
C GLN A 191 -5.04 -0.69 -16.42
#